data_AF-A0A1M3FVL9-F1
#
_entry.id   AF-A0A1M3FVL9-F1
#
_cell.length_a   1.000
_cell.length_b   1.000
_cell.length_c   1.000
_cell.angle_alpha   90.00
_cell.angle_beta   90.00
_cell.angle_gamma   90.00
#
_symmetry.space_group_name_H-M   'P 1'
#
loop_
_entity.id
_entity.type
_entity.pdbx_description
1 polymer ?
#
loop_
_entity_poly.entity_id
_entity_poly.type
_entity_poly.pdbx_seq_one_letter_code
_entity_poly.pdbx_strand_id
1 'polypeptide(L)'
;MMKEEVILQVIKIASIGDRVHFHVQLPGDARRIIGLEYGVLGKEGVPYDIGMREVGETGPDPFMIVQPNKSIGRLSLQSPGSESVFFENTLLDNRNQVLNEGISSISLQPFEWTHSRKREEISFSVDNNTRFIEGFFQDSFGVDEYESLQYNLHLYLWIEKCNT
;
A
#
# COMPACT_ATOMS: atom_id res chain seq x y z
N MET A 1 -8.18 21.90 17.97
CA MET A 1 -7.52 21.80 16.64
C MET A 1 -7.39 20.32 16.31
N MET A 2 -8.03 19.78 15.28
CA MET A 2 -8.01 18.31 15.04
C MET A 2 -6.56 17.85 14.76
N LYS A 3 -6.15 16.72 15.34
CA LYS A 3 -4.80 16.17 15.18
C LYS A 3 -4.86 14.94 14.27
N GLU A 4 -4.04 14.95 13.22
CA GLU A 4 -3.85 13.81 12.34
C GLU A 4 -2.65 12.97 12.83
N GLU A 5 -2.75 11.65 12.68
CA GLU A 5 -1.69 10.70 13.04
C GLU A 5 -1.68 9.55 12.02
N VAL A 6 -0.53 8.91 11.83
CA VAL A 6 -0.38 7.75 10.94
C VAL A 6 -0.01 6.51 11.75
N ILE A 7 -0.71 5.40 11.48
CA ILE A 7 -0.41 4.08 12.02
C ILE A 7 0.26 3.27 10.93
N LEU A 8 1.49 2.79 11.20
CA LEU A 8 2.20 1.89 10.30
C LEU A 8 1.88 0.44 10.68
N GLN A 9 1.27 -0.30 9.73
CA GLN A 9 1.15 -1.75 9.79
C GLN A 9 2.08 -2.38 8.76
N VAL A 10 2.93 -3.30 9.19
CA VAL A 10 3.82 -4.06 8.30
C VAL A 10 3.31 -5.49 8.19
N ILE A 11 3.13 -5.96 6.97
CA ILE A 11 2.70 -7.33 6.65
C ILE A 11 3.85 -8.00 5.91
N LYS A 12 4.34 -9.12 6.47
CA LYS A 12 5.39 -9.92 5.84
C LYS A 12 4.76 -10.90 4.86
N ILE A 13 5.21 -10.87 3.62
CA ILE A 13 4.83 -11.83 2.57
C ILE A 13 6.03 -12.73 2.33
N ALA A 14 5.89 -14.01 2.67
CA ALA A 14 6.96 -15.00 2.64
C ALA A 14 6.95 -15.81 1.34
N SER A 15 5.81 -15.85 0.65
CA SER A 15 5.67 -16.48 -0.66
C SER A 15 4.63 -15.78 -1.53
N ILE A 16 4.81 -15.94 -2.83
CA ILE A 16 3.83 -15.52 -3.83
C ILE A 16 2.52 -16.28 -3.58
N GLY A 17 1.40 -15.55 -3.56
CA GLY A 17 0.06 -16.07 -3.32
C GLY A 17 -0.35 -16.16 -1.84
N ASP A 18 0.48 -15.67 -0.91
CA ASP A 18 0.14 -15.63 0.51
C ASP A 18 -1.19 -14.90 0.77
N ARG A 19 -1.94 -15.43 1.74
CA ARG A 19 -3.18 -14.83 2.25
C ARG A 19 -3.01 -14.53 3.72
N VAL A 20 -3.08 -13.26 4.09
CA VAL A 20 -2.74 -12.80 5.43
C VAL A 20 -3.91 -12.06 6.04
N HIS A 21 -4.37 -12.56 7.18
CA HIS A 21 -5.26 -11.82 8.09
C HIS A 21 -4.42 -11.05 9.11
N PHE A 22 -4.81 -9.83 9.42
CA PHE A 22 -4.11 -8.97 10.36
C PHE A 22 -5.06 -8.02 11.09
N HIS A 23 -4.58 -7.45 12.19
CA HIS A 23 -5.31 -6.44 12.97
C HIS A 23 -4.48 -5.17 13.10
N VAL A 24 -5.08 -4.02 12.83
CA VAL A 24 -4.47 -2.71 13.10
C VAL A 24 -5.09 -2.13 14.36
N GLN A 25 -4.31 -2.00 15.43
CA GLN A 25 -4.78 -1.41 16.68
C GLN A 25 -4.99 0.10 16.51
N LEU A 26 -6.14 0.59 16.94
CA LEU A 26 -6.46 2.01 16.93
C LEU A 26 -6.23 2.62 18.32
N PRO A 27 -5.63 3.81 18.41
CA PRO A 27 -5.58 4.59 19.65
C PRO A 27 -6.99 4.83 20.20
N GLY A 28 -7.13 4.89 21.52
CA GLY A 28 -8.44 5.05 22.16
C GLY A 28 -9.12 6.40 21.93
N ASP A 29 -8.37 7.38 21.42
CA ASP A 29 -8.80 8.73 21.02
C ASP A 29 -8.94 8.87 19.48
N ALA A 30 -8.82 7.78 18.73
CA ALA A 30 -9.07 7.77 17.29
C ALA A 30 -10.57 7.96 17.02
N ARG A 31 -10.89 8.88 16.11
CA ARG A 31 -12.27 9.25 15.76
C ARG A 31 -12.65 8.81 14.35
N ARG A 32 -11.72 8.91 13.41
CA ARG A 32 -12.00 8.66 11.99
C ARG A 32 -10.75 8.16 11.29
N ILE A 33 -10.91 7.20 10.39
CA ILE A 33 -9.91 6.87 9.37
C ILE A 33 -10.12 7.84 8.22
N ILE A 34 -9.06 8.57 7.86
CA ILE A 34 -9.10 9.66 6.88
C ILE A 34 -8.26 9.36 5.62
N GLY A 35 -7.52 8.25 5.61
CA GLY A 35 -6.74 7.87 4.45
C GLY A 35 -5.99 6.56 4.62
N LEU A 36 -5.61 5.99 3.48
CA LEU A 36 -4.72 4.84 3.39
C LEU A 36 -3.67 5.09 2.33
N GLU A 37 -2.42 4.82 2.68
CA GLU A 37 -1.29 4.73 1.76
C GLU A 37 -0.60 3.38 1.92
N TYR A 38 0.14 2.94 0.90
CA TYR A 38 0.84 1.68 0.93
C TYR A 38 2.11 1.71 0.10
N GLY A 39 3.05 0.82 0.44
CA GLY A 39 4.28 0.63 -0.30
C GLY A 39 4.86 -0.76 -0.07
N VAL A 40 5.68 -1.22 -1.01
CA VAL A 40 6.39 -2.50 -0.90
C VAL A 40 7.87 -2.24 -0.67
N LEU A 41 8.43 -2.78 0.41
CA LEU A 41 9.82 -2.61 0.83
C LEU A 41 10.51 -3.94 1.13
N GLY A 42 11.84 -3.97 1.01
CA GLY A 42 12.65 -5.16 1.29
C GLY A 42 12.28 -6.35 0.40
N LYS A 43 12.19 -6.13 -0.91
CA LYS A 43 11.88 -7.17 -1.91
C LYS A 43 13.13 -8.06 -2.12
N GLU A 44 12.99 -9.35 -1.90
CA GLU A 44 14.01 -10.37 -2.18
C GLU A 44 13.36 -11.53 -2.94
N GLY A 45 13.93 -11.96 -4.07
CA GLY A 45 13.31 -13.00 -4.88
C GLY A 45 14.21 -13.51 -6.00
N VAL A 46 13.83 -14.67 -6.55
CA VAL A 46 14.47 -15.27 -7.72
C VAL A 46 13.62 -14.92 -8.95
N PRO A 47 14.09 -14.04 -9.84
CA PRO A 47 13.37 -13.74 -11.08
C PRO A 47 13.35 -14.98 -11.97
N TYR A 48 12.31 -15.14 -12.81
CA TYR A 48 12.32 -16.19 -13.81
C TYR A 48 13.53 -16.01 -14.74
N ASP A 49 14.24 -17.11 -15.06
CA ASP A 49 15.29 -17.12 -16.07
C ASP A 49 14.69 -17.11 -17.48
N ILE A 50 14.04 -16.00 -17.82
CA ILE A 50 13.58 -15.68 -19.17
C ILE A 50 14.55 -14.63 -19.68
N GLY A 51 15.46 -15.05 -20.56
CA GLY A 51 16.48 -14.19 -21.18
C GLY A 51 15.91 -12.81 -21.51
N MET A 52 16.36 -11.81 -20.76
CA MET A 52 16.03 -10.38 -20.89
C MET A 52 14.61 -10.08 -21.34
N ARG A 53 13.63 -10.17 -20.45
CA ARG A 53 12.34 -9.51 -20.66
C ARG A 53 12.37 -8.08 -20.12
N GLU A 54 13.27 -7.26 -20.65
CA GLU A 54 13.13 -5.80 -20.56
C GLU A 54 12.68 -5.27 -21.91
N VAL A 55 11.37 -5.06 -22.05
CA VAL A 55 10.88 -4.10 -23.04
C VAL A 55 9.91 -3.22 -22.29
N GLY A 56 10.43 -2.13 -21.71
CA GLY A 56 9.59 -0.95 -21.57
C GLY A 56 9.20 -0.52 -22.97
N GLU A 57 7.92 -0.25 -23.20
CA GLU A 57 7.49 0.26 -24.50
C GLU A 57 7.99 1.71 -24.62
N THR A 58 8.68 2.01 -25.73
CA THR A 58 9.00 3.41 -26.05
C THR A 58 7.69 4.13 -26.34
N GLY A 59 7.41 5.18 -25.57
CA GLY A 59 6.28 6.08 -25.85
C GLY A 59 6.47 6.86 -27.17
N PRO A 60 5.60 7.84 -27.46
CA PRO A 60 5.79 8.73 -28.60
C PRO A 60 7.13 9.49 -28.57
N ASP A 61 7.72 9.63 -27.39
CA ASP A 61 9.07 10.12 -27.16
C ASP A 61 10.02 8.93 -26.91
N PRO A 62 11.08 8.75 -27.72
CA PRO A 62 12.05 7.66 -27.54
C PRO A 62 12.86 7.73 -26.24
N PHE A 63 12.82 8.86 -25.51
CA PHE A 63 13.40 9.01 -24.18
C PHE A 63 12.42 8.66 -23.06
N MET A 64 11.14 8.44 -23.38
CA MET A 64 10.11 8.06 -22.41
C MET A 64 9.88 6.55 -22.46
N ILE A 65 10.50 5.85 -21.50
CA ILE A 65 10.24 4.43 -21.26
C ILE A 65 9.06 4.32 -20.30
N VAL A 66 7.99 3.66 -20.72
CA VAL A 66 6.82 3.41 -19.88
C VAL A 66 6.75 1.92 -19.56
N GLN A 67 6.49 1.62 -18.29
CA GLN A 67 6.22 0.27 -17.81
C GLN A 67 4.78 0.15 -17.30
N PRO A 68 4.07 -0.94 -17.60
CA PRO A 68 2.75 -1.16 -17.02
C PRO A 68 2.85 -1.30 -15.50
N ASN A 69 1.92 -0.65 -14.79
CA ASN A 69 1.75 -0.88 -13.36
C ASN A 69 1.42 -2.35 -13.10
N LYS A 70 1.85 -2.87 -11.95
CA LYS A 70 1.63 -4.27 -11.59
C LYS A 70 0.75 -4.39 -10.37
N SER A 71 -0.10 -5.41 -10.33
CA SER A 71 -0.87 -5.72 -9.14
C SER A 71 0.06 -6.27 -8.05
N ILE A 72 -0.02 -5.69 -6.86
CA ILE A 72 0.62 -6.22 -5.65
C ILE A 72 -0.31 -7.26 -5.02
N GLY A 73 -1.60 -6.97 -4.94
CA GLY A 73 -2.58 -7.87 -4.34
C GLY A 73 -3.89 -7.16 -4.00
N ARG A 74 -4.84 -7.89 -3.45
CA ARG A 74 -6.13 -7.35 -2.99
C ARG A 74 -6.09 -7.10 -1.50
N LEU A 75 -6.52 -5.92 -1.08
CA LEU A 75 -6.65 -5.53 0.31
C LEU A 75 -8.12 -5.26 0.64
N SER A 76 -8.57 -5.77 1.79
CA SER A 76 -9.87 -5.47 2.37
C SER A 76 -9.70 -5.08 3.84
N LEU A 77 -10.46 -4.08 4.29
CA LEU A 77 -10.50 -3.62 5.68
C LEU A 77 -11.95 -3.50 6.16
N GLN A 78 -12.18 -3.98 7.38
CA GLN A 78 -13.50 -3.97 8.02
C GLN A 78 -13.38 -3.64 9.51
N SER A 79 -14.47 -3.12 10.09
CA SER A 79 -14.55 -2.98 11.54
C SER A 79 -14.91 -4.33 12.18
N PRO A 80 -14.44 -4.61 13.41
CA PRO A 80 -14.69 -5.89 14.07
C PRO A 80 -16.19 -6.07 14.33
N GLY A 81 -16.73 -7.22 13.94
CA GLY A 81 -18.15 -7.55 14.14
C GLY A 81 -19.12 -6.80 13.22
N SER A 82 -18.63 -6.01 12.27
CA SER A 82 -19.43 -5.48 11.16
C SER A 82 -19.33 -6.44 9.98
N GLU A 83 -20.47 -6.76 9.35
CA GLU A 83 -20.48 -7.48 8.07
C GLU A 83 -20.09 -6.59 6.88
N SER A 84 -19.91 -5.28 7.11
CA SER A 84 -19.60 -4.31 6.06
C SER A 84 -18.11 -4.00 5.99
N VAL A 85 -17.50 -4.35 4.87
CA VAL A 85 -16.17 -3.93 4.45
C VAL A 85 -16.23 -2.45 4.07
N PHE A 86 -15.44 -1.60 4.72
CA PHE A 86 -15.42 -0.16 4.42
C PHE A 86 -14.35 0.22 3.40
N PHE A 87 -13.40 -0.69 3.15
CA PHE A 87 -12.37 -0.50 2.13
C PHE A 87 -12.08 -1.82 1.44
N GLU A 88 -12.10 -1.81 0.12
CA GLU A 88 -11.70 -2.94 -0.70
C GLU A 88 -11.11 -2.46 -2.02
N ASN A 89 -9.85 -2.79 -2.28
CA ASN A 89 -9.18 -2.38 -3.50
C ASN A 89 -8.04 -3.32 -3.91
N THR A 90 -7.62 -3.23 -5.17
CA THR A 90 -6.39 -3.84 -5.68
C THR A 90 -5.24 -2.85 -5.53
N LEU A 91 -4.23 -3.24 -4.78
CA LEU A 91 -3.00 -2.47 -4.60
C LEU A 91 -2.14 -2.59 -5.86
N LEU A 92 -1.62 -1.46 -6.35
CA LEU A 92 -0.81 -1.40 -7.56
C LEU A 92 0.60 -0.88 -7.26
N ASP A 93 1.61 -1.49 -7.87
CA ASP A 93 2.99 -1.01 -7.94
C ASP A 93 3.15 -0.10 -9.15
N ASN A 94 3.63 1.13 -8.94
CA ASN A 94 3.79 2.13 -10.00
C ASN A 94 5.23 2.06 -10.47
N ARG A 95 5.43 1.34 -11.56
CA ARG A 95 6.77 1.10 -12.10
C ARG A 95 7.36 2.29 -12.85
N ASN A 96 6.61 3.36 -13.02
CA ASN A 96 7.08 4.61 -13.62
C ASN A 96 7.51 5.63 -12.58
N GLN A 97 7.27 5.37 -11.29
CA GLN A 97 7.60 6.30 -10.20
C GLN A 97 9.12 6.50 -10.06
N VAL A 98 9.91 5.43 -10.24
CA VAL A 98 11.38 5.48 -10.13
C VAL A 98 12.05 5.95 -11.43
N LEU A 99 11.38 5.81 -12.58
CA LEU A 99 12.00 6.06 -13.89
C LEU A 99 12.26 7.56 -14.16
N ASN A 100 11.62 8.48 -13.43
CA ASN A 100 11.79 9.92 -13.60
C ASN A 100 12.03 10.71 -12.29
N GLU A 101 12.08 10.08 -11.12
CA GLU A 101 12.29 10.78 -9.83
C GLU A 101 13.78 10.89 -9.46
N GLY A 102 14.54 11.61 -10.30
CA GLY A 102 15.90 12.04 -10.00
C GLY A 102 16.01 13.26 -9.06
N ILE A 103 14.96 13.64 -8.30
CA ILE A 103 14.95 14.90 -7.53
C ILE A 103 14.27 14.79 -6.15
N SER A 104 14.48 13.71 -5.40
CA SER A 104 14.04 13.70 -3.99
C SER A 104 14.92 12.85 -3.06
N SER A 105 16.19 13.23 -2.97
CA SER A 105 17.10 12.75 -1.93
C SER A 105 16.60 13.10 -0.51
N ILE A 106 16.38 12.08 0.31
CA ILE A 106 16.73 11.97 1.75
C ILE A 106 15.95 12.86 2.77
N SER A 107 15.13 13.84 2.36
CA SER A 107 14.44 14.73 3.32
C SER A 107 12.96 15.02 3.01
N LEU A 108 12.22 14.04 2.49
CA LEU A 108 10.80 14.21 2.22
C LEU A 108 9.96 14.09 3.51
N GLN A 109 9.40 15.21 3.95
CA GLN A 109 8.21 15.19 4.79
C GLN A 109 7.02 14.74 3.92
N PRO A 110 6.21 13.76 4.33
CA PRO A 110 5.05 13.34 3.57
C PRO A 110 4.05 14.49 3.43
N PHE A 111 3.55 14.73 2.21
CA PHE A 111 2.52 15.72 1.86
C PHE A 111 1.30 15.02 1.22
N GLU A 112 0.15 15.71 1.11
CA GLU A 112 -1.08 15.19 0.47
C GLU A 112 -0.85 14.58 -0.93
N TRP A 113 0.19 15.06 -1.62
CA TRP A 113 0.66 14.57 -2.90
C TRP A 113 2.12 14.14 -2.76
N THR A 114 2.35 12.96 -2.18
CA THR A 114 3.68 12.36 -2.23
C THR A 114 3.69 11.32 -3.34
N HIS A 115 4.62 11.46 -4.28
CA HIS A 115 4.87 10.50 -5.38
C HIS A 115 3.72 10.28 -6.38
N SER A 116 3.03 11.37 -6.76
CA SER A 116 1.99 11.36 -7.80
C SER A 116 0.81 10.41 -7.55
N ARG A 117 0.66 9.91 -6.32
CA ARG A 117 -0.52 9.16 -5.89
C ARG A 117 -1.33 10.03 -4.94
N LYS A 118 -2.61 10.19 -5.25
CA LYS A 118 -3.56 10.80 -4.31
C LYS A 118 -3.78 9.80 -3.17
N ARG A 119 -3.79 10.28 -1.93
CA ARG A 119 -4.37 9.58 -0.76
C ARG A 119 -5.66 8.87 -1.20
N GLU A 120 -5.79 7.57 -0.96
CA GLU A 120 -7.11 6.94 -1.06
C GLU A 120 -7.94 7.50 0.10
N GLU A 121 -8.81 8.45 -0.23
CA GLU A 121 -9.66 9.14 0.72
C GLU A 121 -10.69 8.14 1.25
N ILE A 122 -10.36 7.54 2.37
CA ILE A 122 -11.28 6.76 3.18
C ILE A 122 -11.86 7.73 4.19
N SER A 123 -13.18 7.83 4.29
CA SER A 123 -13.82 8.56 5.38
C SER A 123 -14.69 7.59 6.16
N PHE A 124 -14.08 6.89 7.12
CA PHE A 124 -14.76 5.92 7.98
C PHE A 124 -14.74 6.37 9.44
N SER A 125 -15.92 6.64 9.99
CA SER A 125 -16.06 6.99 11.40
C SER A 125 -15.80 5.79 12.29
N VAL A 126 -14.84 5.93 13.20
CA VAL A 126 -14.52 4.92 14.21
C VAL A 126 -15.51 5.12 15.36
N ASP A 127 -16.30 4.09 15.67
CA ASP A 127 -17.16 4.13 16.85
C ASP A 127 -16.33 3.97 18.14
N ASN A 128 -16.90 4.34 19.29
CA ASN A 128 -16.17 4.29 20.56
C ASN A 128 -15.78 2.87 21.01
N ASN A 129 -16.29 1.83 20.33
CA ASN A 129 -16.07 0.43 20.67
C ASN A 129 -15.04 -0.25 19.73
N THR A 130 -14.77 0.33 18.56
CA THR A 130 -13.78 -0.16 17.60
C THR A 130 -12.39 0.15 18.13
N ARG A 131 -11.72 -0.88 18.65
CA ARG A 131 -10.33 -0.79 19.15
C ARG A 131 -9.30 -1.22 18.11
N PHE A 132 -9.72 -1.92 17.08
CA PHE A 132 -8.85 -2.36 16.00
C PHE A 132 -9.64 -2.45 14.70
N ILE A 133 -8.92 -2.51 13.58
CA ILE A 133 -9.46 -2.80 12.25
C ILE A 133 -9.01 -4.21 11.86
N GLU A 134 -9.91 -4.98 11.28
CA GLU A 134 -9.59 -6.26 10.68
C GLU A 134 -9.21 -6.06 9.21
N GLY A 135 -8.07 -6.63 8.84
CA GLY A 135 -7.56 -6.57 7.48
C GLY A 135 -7.34 -7.95 6.91
N PHE A 136 -7.60 -8.09 5.62
CA PHE A 136 -7.23 -9.27 4.85
C PHE A 136 -6.53 -8.84 3.56
N PHE A 137 -5.35 -9.40 3.35
CA PHE A 137 -4.54 -9.20 2.16
C PHE A 137 -4.34 -10.52 1.42
N GLN A 138 -4.57 -10.49 0.11
CA GLN A 138 -4.29 -11.60 -0.80
C GLN A 138 -3.22 -11.15 -1.78
N ASP A 139 -2.04 -11.77 -1.70
CA ASP A 139 -0.93 -11.51 -2.59
C ASP A 139 -1.22 -12.00 -4.02
N SER A 140 -0.79 -11.20 -4.98
CA SER A 140 -0.62 -11.59 -6.38
C SER A 140 0.63 -10.96 -6.98
N PHE A 141 1.58 -10.54 -6.15
CA PHE A 141 2.72 -9.77 -6.60
C PHE A 141 3.79 -10.67 -7.21
N GLY A 142 4.24 -10.32 -8.42
CA GLY A 142 5.35 -11.02 -9.06
C GLY A 142 5.03 -12.40 -9.63
N VAL A 143 3.75 -12.82 -9.68
CA VAL A 143 3.31 -14.14 -10.21
C VAL A 143 3.91 -14.45 -11.59
N ASP A 144 4.00 -13.46 -12.47
CA ASP A 144 4.54 -13.62 -13.83
C ASP A 144 6.01 -13.19 -14.00
N GLU A 145 6.69 -12.89 -12.90
CA GLU A 145 8.05 -12.32 -12.91
C GLU A 145 9.07 -13.06 -12.04
N TYR A 146 8.62 -13.75 -10.99
CA TYR A 146 9.48 -14.40 -10.02
C TYR A 146 9.05 -15.85 -9.78
N GLU A 147 10.03 -16.74 -9.66
CA GLU A 147 9.83 -18.09 -9.14
C GLU A 147 9.51 -18.06 -7.64
N SER A 148 10.15 -17.13 -6.94
CA SER A 148 9.92 -16.85 -5.53
C SER A 148 10.13 -15.37 -5.25
N LEU A 149 9.29 -14.79 -4.40
CA LEU A 149 9.38 -13.41 -3.98
C LEU A 149 8.94 -13.29 -2.53
N GLN A 150 9.76 -12.59 -1.74
CA GLN A 150 9.51 -12.19 -0.37
C GLN A 150 9.56 -10.67 -0.28
N TYR A 151 8.67 -10.08 0.49
CA TYR A 151 8.64 -8.64 0.67
C TYR A 151 7.83 -8.23 1.91
N ASN A 152 7.97 -6.97 2.30
CA ASN A 152 7.12 -6.34 3.31
C ASN A 152 6.14 -5.38 2.64
N LEU A 153 4.85 -5.60 2.85
CA LEU A 153 3.80 -4.64 2.53
C LEU A 153 3.65 -3.69 3.72
N HIS A 154 3.94 -2.42 3.50
CA HIS A 154 3.73 -1.35 4.47
C HIS A 154 2.39 -0.69 4.17
N LEU A 155 1.51 -0.66 5.17
CA LEU A 155 0.25 0.06 5.15
C LEU A 155 0.34 1.24 6.12
N TYR A 156 0.04 2.44 5.64
CA TYR A 156 0.03 3.67 6.41
C TYR A 156 -1.42 4.13 6.53
N LEU A 157 -2.01 3.86 7.70
CA LEU A 157 -3.40 4.22 8.00
C LEU A 157 -3.45 5.58 8.67
N TRP A 158 -4.03 6.57 8.00
CA TRP A 158 -4.18 7.92 8.53
C TRP A 158 -5.46 8.04 9.35
N ILE A 159 -5.33 8.59 10.55
CA ILE A 159 -6.44 8.78 11.48
C ILE A 159 -6.55 10.23 11.95
N GLU A 160 -7.78 10.65 12.20
CA GLU A 160 -8.10 11.87 12.93
C GLU A 160 -8.37 11.51 14.39
N LYS A 161 -7.78 12.27 15.31
CA LYS A 161 -7.90 12.07 16.76
C LYS A 161 -8.73 13.16 17.42
N CYS A 162 -9.44 12.80 18.49
CA CYS A 162 -10.10 13.76 19.37
C CYS A 162 -9.05 14.64 20.08
N ASN A 163 -9.36 15.92 20.30
CA ASN A 163 -8.56 16.71 21.24
C ASN A 163 -8.93 16.27 22.65
N THR A 164 -7.95 15.74 23.38
CA THR A 164 -7.98 15.70 24.83
C THR A 164 -7.85 17.11 25.40
#